data_AF-A0A1B6K0C0-F1
#
_entry.id   AF-A0A1B6K0C0-F1
#
_cell.length_a   1.000
_cell.length_b   1.000
_cell.length_c   1.000
_cell.angle_alpha   90.00
_cell.angle_beta   90.00
_cell.angle_gamma   90.00
#
_symmetry.space_group_name_H-M   'P 1'
#
loop_
_entity.id
_entity.type
_entity.pdbx_description
1 polymer ?
#
loop_
_entity_poly.entity_id
_entity_poly.type
_entity_poly.pdbx_seq_one_letter_code
_entity_poly.pdbx_strand_id
1 'polypeptide(L)'
;VKYKGHNVDASPYKINGTIQAEDCNCPIPFEDWLHHNNCPSSHSQIMSDLEPFPAVNFSTFHSHVVKKVDKSGSMSVCNYAILNNKIYRRCYGQHVGFKT
;
A
#
# COMPACT_ATOMS: atom_id res chain seq x y z
N VAL A 1 -5.64 -18.18 -8.96
CA VAL A 1 -6.50 -18.54 -7.83
C VAL A 1 -7.83 -19.06 -8.34
N LYS A 2 -8.29 -20.22 -7.86
CA LYS A 2 -9.60 -20.79 -8.21
C LYS A 2 -10.46 -20.93 -6.95
N TYR A 3 -11.74 -20.60 -7.05
CA TYR A 3 -12.73 -20.88 -6.01
C TYR A 3 -13.82 -21.75 -6.61
N LYS A 4 -14.11 -22.89 -5.98
CA LYS A 4 -15.04 -23.91 -6.49
C LYS A 4 -14.77 -24.31 -7.95
N GLY A 5 -13.49 -24.39 -8.33
CA GLY A 5 -13.07 -24.77 -9.69
C GLY A 5 -13.09 -23.65 -10.73
N HIS A 6 -13.68 -22.49 -10.43
CA HIS A 6 -13.70 -21.32 -11.32
C HIS A 6 -12.58 -20.36 -10.99
N ASN A 7 -12.01 -19.72 -12.02
CA ASN A 7 -11.06 -18.64 -11.82
C ASN A 7 -11.75 -17.47 -11.12
N VAL A 8 -11.07 -16.87 -10.15
CA VAL A 8 -11.53 -15.63 -9.53
C VAL A 8 -11.18 -14.49 -10.48
N ASP A 9 -12.21 -13.83 -11.03
CA ASP A 9 -12.05 -12.72 -11.97
C ASP A 9 -11.10 -13.07 -13.14
N ALA A 10 -10.19 -12.18 -13.56
CA ALA A 10 -9.26 -12.41 -14.66
C ALA A 10 -8.03 -13.26 -14.27
N SER A 11 -8.08 -13.98 -13.15
CA SER A 11 -7.00 -14.87 -12.73
C SER A 11 -6.77 -16.02 -13.75
N PRO A 12 -5.51 -16.39 -14.04
CA PRO A 12 -4.29 -15.75 -13.56
C PRO A 12 -4.02 -14.45 -14.32
N TYR A 13 -3.74 -13.38 -13.58
CA TYR A 13 -3.32 -12.12 -14.17
C TYR A 13 -1.95 -12.31 -14.84
N LYS A 14 -1.84 -11.94 -16.10
CA LYS A 14 -0.57 -11.92 -16.84
C LYS A 14 -0.06 -10.49 -16.85
N ILE A 15 1.04 -10.26 -16.14
CA ILE A 15 1.77 -9.00 -16.19
C ILE A 15 2.86 -9.18 -17.24
N ASN A 16 2.81 -8.39 -18.30
CA ASN A 16 3.83 -8.41 -19.34
C ASN A 16 5.06 -7.63 -18.86
N GLY A 17 6.26 -8.19 -19.06
CA GLY A 17 7.53 -7.58 -18.65
C GLY A 17 8.09 -8.14 -17.34
N THR A 18 9.25 -7.62 -16.94
CA THR A 18 9.92 -8.05 -15.71
C THR A 18 9.25 -7.41 -14.50
N ILE A 19 8.76 -8.23 -13.58
CA ILE A 19 8.27 -7.77 -12.28
C ILE A 19 9.49 -7.45 -11.42
N GLN A 20 9.68 -6.16 -11.10
CA GLN A 20 10.75 -5.74 -10.20
C GLN A 20 10.38 -6.09 -8.76
N ALA A 21 11.35 -6.61 -8.01
CA ALA A 21 11.17 -6.82 -6.58
C ALA A 21 11.08 -5.48 -5.84
N GLU A 22 10.40 -5.50 -4.69
CA GLU A 22 10.24 -4.34 -3.81
C GLU A 22 11.60 -3.74 -3.40
N ASP A 23 12.59 -4.61 -3.21
CA ASP A 23 13.94 -4.29 -2.78
C ASP A 23 14.88 -3.94 -3.96
N CYS A 24 14.34 -3.75 -5.17
CA CYS A 24 15.16 -3.48 -6.35
C CYS A 24 15.78 -2.08 -6.28
N ASN A 25 17.11 -2.02 -6.36
CA ASN A 25 17.80 -0.75 -6.52
C ASN A 25 17.68 -0.28 -7.97
N CYS A 26 16.80 0.70 -8.21
CA CYS A 26 16.58 1.33 -9.50
C CYS A 26 17.26 2.72 -9.52
N PRO A 27 18.53 2.83 -9.93
CA PRO A 27 19.28 4.09 -9.89
C PRO A 27 18.93 4.99 -11.09
N ILE A 28 17.64 5.23 -11.32
CA ILE A 28 17.15 6.16 -12.35
C ILE A 28 16.46 7.36 -11.69
N PRO A 29 16.54 8.56 -12.29
CA PRO A 29 15.80 9.72 -11.82
C PRO A 29 14.30 9.43 -11.71
N PHE A 30 13.65 10.06 -10.72
CA PHE A 30 12.23 9.83 -10.44
C PHE A 30 11.32 10.11 -11.65
N GLU A 31 11.59 11.20 -12.39
CA GLU A 31 10.80 11.56 -13.57
C GLU A 31 10.96 10.52 -14.71
N ASP A 32 12.19 10.06 -14.95
CA ASP A 32 12.45 9.00 -15.93
C ASP A 32 11.76 7.70 -15.52
N TRP A 33 11.76 7.39 -14.22
CA TRP A 33 11.04 6.23 -13.69
C TRP A 33 9.53 6.35 -13.94
N LEU A 34 8.90 7.49 -13.66
CA LEU A 34 7.48 7.71 -13.92
C LEU A 34 7.15 7.53 -15.41
N HIS A 35 7.96 8.13 -16.28
CA HIS A 35 7.80 8.02 -17.72
C HIS A 35 7.93 6.57 -18.21
N HIS A 36 8.99 5.85 -17.82
CA HIS A 36 9.20 4.45 -18.21
C HIS A 36 8.12 3.51 -17.70
N ASN A 37 7.50 3.82 -16.56
CA ASN A 37 6.40 3.03 -16.00
C ASN A 37 5.02 3.45 -16.52
N ASN A 38 4.96 4.35 -17.52
CA ASN A 38 3.73 4.86 -18.11
C ASN A 38 2.75 5.44 -17.07
N CYS A 39 3.29 6.07 -16.03
CA CYS A 39 2.46 6.74 -15.04
C CYS A 39 1.75 7.93 -15.72
N PRO A 40 0.43 8.08 -15.55
CA PRO A 40 -0.30 9.21 -16.11
C PRO A 40 0.11 10.52 -15.42
N SER A 41 0.01 11.63 -16.14
CA SER A 41 0.32 12.96 -15.60
C SER A 41 -0.69 13.44 -14.53
N SER A 42 -1.87 12.82 -14.46
CA SER A 42 -2.91 13.12 -13.47
C SER A 42 -3.60 11.84 -13.00
N HIS A 43 -4.07 11.87 -11.75
CA HIS A 43 -4.67 10.72 -11.08
C HIS A 43 -6.01 11.11 -10.44
N SER A 44 -7.09 11.03 -11.22
CA SER A 44 -8.44 11.43 -10.76
C SER A 44 -8.91 10.63 -9.54
N GLN A 45 -8.61 9.34 -9.50
CA GLN A 45 -8.94 8.49 -8.35
C GLN A 45 -8.23 8.94 -7.08
N ILE A 46 -6.92 9.22 -7.14
CA ILE A 46 -6.16 9.72 -5.98
C ILE A 46 -6.78 11.01 -5.45
N MET A 47 -7.17 11.92 -6.35
CA MET A 47 -7.81 13.17 -5.94
C MET A 47 -9.17 12.93 -5.28
N SER A 48 -9.99 12.03 -5.83
CA SER A 48 -11.28 11.66 -5.25
C SER A 48 -11.16 10.99 -3.89
N ASP A 49 -10.18 10.10 -3.71
CA ASP A 49 -9.97 9.37 -2.46
C ASP A 49 -9.48 10.29 -1.33
N LEU A 50 -8.76 11.36 -1.68
CA LEU A 50 -8.22 12.35 -0.74
C LEU A 50 -9.16 13.53 -0.47
N GLU A 51 -10.18 13.75 -1.30
CA GLU A 51 -11.14 14.86 -1.18
C GLU A 51 -11.80 14.97 0.21
N PRO A 52 -12.19 13.87 0.89
CA PRO A 52 -12.75 13.94 2.24
C PRO A 52 -11.73 14.30 3.34
N PHE A 53 -10.44 14.34 3.01
CA PHE A 53 -9.34 14.50 3.97
C PHE A 53 -8.47 15.75 3.69
N PRO A 54 -9.06 16.96 3.63
CA PRO A 54 -8.32 18.18 3.30
C PRO A 54 -7.27 18.55 4.35
N ALA A 55 -7.46 18.09 5.59
CA ALA A 55 -6.48 18.16 6.67
C ALA A 55 -6.65 16.97 7.60
N VAL A 56 -5.54 16.42 8.10
CA VAL A 56 -5.54 15.24 8.97
C VAL A 56 -4.74 15.54 10.23
N ASN A 57 -5.41 15.51 11.39
CA ASN A 57 -4.71 15.41 12.67
C ASN A 57 -4.27 13.96 12.89
N PHE A 58 -3.07 13.64 12.40
CA PHE A 58 -2.56 12.27 12.42
C PHE A 58 -2.41 11.71 13.84
N SER A 59 -2.04 12.52 14.83
CA SER A 59 -1.88 12.07 16.22
C SER A 59 -3.19 11.52 16.81
N THR A 60 -4.28 12.26 16.61
CA THR A 60 -5.62 11.83 17.05
C THR A 60 -6.11 10.62 16.26
N PHE A 61 -5.94 10.64 14.94
CA PHE A 61 -6.34 9.53 14.07
C PHE A 61 -5.59 8.23 14.41
N HIS A 62 -4.27 8.29 14.51
CA HIS A 62 -3.41 7.15 14.83
C HIS A 62 -3.79 6.51 16.17
N SER A 63 -4.00 7.32 17.21
CA SER A 63 -4.37 6.81 18.53
C SER A 63 -5.75 6.14 18.54
N HIS A 64 -6.72 6.62 17.75
CA HIS A 64 -8.01 5.94 17.58
C HIS A 64 -7.89 4.62 16.80
N VAL A 65 -7.16 4.64 15.68
CA VAL A 65 -6.97 3.45 14.83
C VAL A 65 -6.27 2.34 15.60
N VAL A 66 -5.16 2.65 16.28
CA VAL A 66 -4.41 1.67 17.09
C VAL A 66 -5.31 1.02 18.14
N LYS A 67 -6.06 1.83 18.90
CA LYS A 67 -6.99 1.30 19.91
C LYS A 67 -8.07 0.36 19.34
N LYS A 68 -8.49 0.58 18.09
CA LYS A 68 -9.52 -0.22 17.42
C LYS A 68 -8.94 -1.55 16.90
N VAL A 69 -7.78 -1.52 16.25
CA VAL A 69 -7.17 -2.72 15.64
C VAL A 69 -6.52 -3.64 16.68
N ASP A 70 -5.97 -3.09 17.76
CA ASP A 70 -5.29 -3.87 18.79
C ASP A 70 -6.24 -4.76 19.60
N LYS A 71 -7.55 -4.49 19.51
CA LYS A 71 -8.63 -5.28 20.15
C LYS A 71 -9.34 -6.23 19.18
N SER A 72 -8.94 -6.23 17.91
CA SER A 72 -9.62 -6.95 16.85
C SER A 72 -8.78 -8.15 16.41
N GLY A 73 -9.34 -9.36 16.55
CA GLY A 73 -8.73 -10.57 15.98
C GLY A 73 -8.81 -10.62 14.45
N SER A 74 -9.55 -9.70 13.81
CA SER A 74 -9.82 -9.71 12.36
C SER A 74 -9.23 -8.51 11.61
N MET A 75 -8.55 -7.59 12.31
CA MET A 75 -8.01 -6.38 11.70
C MET A 75 -6.55 -6.19 12.07
N SER A 76 -5.78 -5.67 11.12
CA SER A 76 -4.40 -5.26 11.33
C SER A 76 -4.12 -4.00 10.52
N VAL A 77 -3.23 -3.15 11.02
CA VAL A 77 -2.76 -1.96 10.28
C VAL A 77 -1.26 -1.82 10.44
N CYS A 78 -0.58 -1.37 9.39
CA CYS A 78 0.83 -0.99 9.45
C CYS A 78 0.95 0.51 9.24
N ASN A 79 1.54 1.19 10.22
CA ASN A 79 1.91 2.59 10.14
C ASN A 79 3.32 2.70 9.55
N TYR A 80 3.47 3.53 8.52
CA TYR A 80 4.74 3.84 7.88
C TYR A 80 5.06 5.32 8.07
N ALA A 81 6.32 5.62 8.37
CA ALA A 81 6.84 6.99 8.42
C ALA A 81 8.11 7.09 7.59
N ILE A 82 8.22 8.15 6.79
CA ILE A 82 9.43 8.47 6.04
C ILE A 82 10.12 9.61 6.80
N LEU A 83 11.29 9.34 7.36
CA LEU A 83 12.08 10.34 8.09
C LEU A 83 13.51 10.31 7.57
N ASN A 84 14.05 11.45 7.16
CA ASN A 84 15.41 11.57 6.61
C ASN A 84 15.69 10.54 5.49
N ASN A 85 14.72 10.37 4.58
CA ASN A 85 14.79 9.39 3.49
C ASN A 85 14.96 7.92 3.94
N LYS A 86 14.48 7.60 5.15
CA LYS A 86 14.43 6.23 5.68
C LYS A 86 12.99 5.86 6.02
N ILE A 87 12.61 4.64 5.70
CA ILE A 87 11.29 4.09 5.99
C ILE A 87 11.30 3.44 7.37
N TYR A 88 10.35 3.84 8.21
CA TYR A 88 10.09 3.26 9.51
C TYR A 88 8.71 2.62 9.47
N ARG A 89 8.59 1.40 10.00
CA ARG A 89 7.35 0.62 9.96
C ARG A 89 6.99 0.10 11.35
N ARG A 90 5.73 0.23 11.73
CA ARG A 90 5.16 -0.40 12.92
C ARG A 90 3.76 -0.92 12.63
N CYS A 91 3.50 -2.19 12.91
CA CYS A 91 2.18 -2.79 12.72
C CYS A 91 1.48 -3.07 14.04
N TYR A 92 0.14 -3.07 14.00
CA TYR A 92 -0.76 -3.28 15.12
C TYR A 92 -1.86 -4.27 14.74
N GLY A 93 -2.40 -4.97 15.74
CA GLY A 93 -3.35 -6.07 15.57
C GLY A 93 -2.70 -7.44 15.70
N GLN A 94 -3.51 -8.49 15.80
CA GLN A 94 -3.04 -9.86 16.08
C GLN A 94 -2.30 -10.49 14.89
N HIS A 95 -2.73 -10.19 13.66
CA HIS A 95 -2.21 -10.80 12.44
C HIS A 95 -1.64 -9.73 11.51
N VAL A 96 -0.38 -9.33 11.72
CA VAL A 96 0.28 -8.21 11.00
C VAL A 96 1.09 -8.61 9.76
N GLY A 97 0.86 -9.82 9.27
CA GLY A 97 1.50 -10.36 8.09
C GLY A 97 1.11 -11.80 7.85
N PHE A 98 1.33 -12.26 6.63
CA PHE A 98 1.22 -13.66 6.29
C PHE A 98 2.54 -14.32 6.70
N LYS A 99 2.56 -14.99 7.85
CA LYS A 99 3.64 -15.93 8.17
C LYS A 99 3.35 -17.21 7.41
N THR A 100 4.24 -17.56 6.48
CA THR A 100 4.31 -18.87 5.85
C THR A 100 4.75 -19.93 6.86
#